data_AF-A0A5C8M0R9-F1
#
_entry.id   AF-A0A5C8M0R9-F1
#
_cell.length_a   1.000
_cell.length_b   1.000
_cell.length_c   1.000
_cell.angle_alpha   90.00
_cell.angle_beta   90.00
_cell.angle_gamma   90.00
#
_symmetry.space_group_name_H-M   'P 1'
#
loop_
_entity.id
_entity.type
_entity.pdbx_description
1 polymer ?
#
loop_
_entity_poly.entity_id
_entity_poly.type
_entity_poly.pdbx_seq_one_letter_code
_entity_poly.pdbx_strand_id
1 'polypeptide(L)'
;MSVYVAKSNPALMQIQHLLLQMQQAMVAGKWLQVQDCDRQISTLVQQIKQAAEYHELKVELQLVKQRYKALLQLAKRQQQMLEQKMQRFQDNKTAVVAYQQTTEALMEMKS
;
A
#
# COMPACT_ATOMS: atom_id res chain seq x y z
N MET A 1 0.28 -6.36 -39.54
CA MET A 1 1.31 -6.82 -38.58
C MET A 1 1.18 -6.06 -37.27
N SER A 2 0.29 -6.43 -36.34
CA SER A 2 0.27 -5.79 -35.00
C SER A 2 -0.54 -6.60 -33.97
N VAL A 3 -0.05 -7.79 -33.63
CA VAL A 3 -0.53 -8.55 -32.45
C VAL A 3 0.66 -8.98 -31.56
N TYR A 4 1.89 -8.87 -32.07
CA TYR A 4 3.12 -9.29 -31.38
C TYR A 4 3.81 -8.20 -30.56
N VAL A 5 3.46 -6.91 -30.77
CA VAL A 5 4.10 -5.78 -30.07
C VAL A 5 3.63 -5.69 -28.61
N ALA A 6 2.35 -5.94 -28.35
CA ALA A 6 1.76 -5.89 -27.02
C ALA A 6 2.25 -6.97 -26.04
N LYS A 7 2.71 -8.14 -26.53
CA LYS A 7 3.23 -9.23 -25.69
C LYS A 7 4.71 -9.09 -25.29
N SER A 8 5.42 -8.09 -25.80
CA SER A 8 6.88 -8.06 -25.73
C SER A 8 7.47 -6.73 -25.25
N ASN A 9 6.67 -5.78 -24.76
CA ASN A 9 7.22 -4.55 -24.21
C ASN A 9 7.83 -4.84 -22.82
N PRO A 10 9.16 -4.77 -22.66
CA PRO A 10 9.83 -5.16 -21.41
C PRO A 10 9.43 -4.27 -20.23
N ALA A 11 9.14 -2.98 -20.48
CA ALA A 11 8.70 -2.07 -19.44
C ALA A 11 7.30 -2.43 -18.91
N LEU A 12 6.37 -2.85 -19.78
CA LEU A 12 5.06 -3.33 -19.34
C LEU A 12 5.15 -4.62 -18.52
N MET A 13 5.97 -5.58 -18.95
CA MET A 13 6.21 -6.81 -18.17
C MET A 13 6.80 -6.50 -16.79
N GLN A 14 7.78 -5.58 -16.75
CA GLN A 14 8.38 -5.14 -15.49
C GLN A 14 7.36 -4.47 -14.57
N ILE A 15 6.47 -3.62 -15.10
CA ILE A 15 5.39 -3.02 -14.32
C ILE A 15 4.47 -4.11 -13.73
N GLN A 16 4.09 -5.13 -14.52
CA GLN A 16 3.23 -6.21 -14.02
C GLN A 16 3.88 -7.01 -12.89
N HIS A 17 5.20 -7.24 -12.98
CA HIS A 17 5.98 -7.88 -11.93
C HIS A 17 6.04 -7.01 -10.67
N LEU A 18 6.34 -5.72 -10.81
CA LEU A 18 6.38 -4.78 -9.70
C LEU A 18 5.02 -4.64 -9.00
N LEU A 19 3.91 -4.70 -9.75
CA LEU A 19 2.56 -4.71 -9.15
C LEU A 19 2.29 -5.97 -8.32
N LEU A 20 2.79 -7.14 -8.73
CA LEU A 20 2.73 -8.36 -7.90
C LEU A 20 3.59 -8.21 -6.64
N GLN A 21 4.81 -7.70 -6.80
CA GLN A 21 5.75 -7.51 -5.69
C GLN A 21 5.22 -6.49 -4.67
N MET A 22 4.64 -5.38 -5.14
CA MET A 22 4.00 -4.36 -4.31
C MET A 22 2.84 -4.97 -3.51
N GLN A 23 2.00 -5.80 -4.13
CA GLN A 23 0.91 -6.50 -3.45
C GLN A 23 1.43 -7.42 -2.33
N GLN A 24 2.46 -8.23 -2.64
CA GLN A 24 3.07 -9.11 -1.64
C GLN A 24 3.69 -8.32 -0.49
N ALA A 25 4.37 -7.21 -0.79
CA ALA A 25 4.95 -6.32 0.21
C ALA A 25 3.88 -5.66 1.10
N MET A 26 2.73 -5.26 0.54
CA MET A 26 1.59 -4.75 1.31
C MET A 26 1.02 -5.79 2.28
N VAL A 27 0.87 -7.04 1.84
CA VAL A 27 0.40 -8.13 2.72
C VAL A 27 1.41 -8.42 3.83
N ALA A 28 2.70 -8.34 3.52
CA ALA A 28 3.79 -8.54 4.48
C ALA A 28 4.09 -7.31 5.36
N GLY A 29 3.39 -6.18 5.18
CA GLY A 29 3.65 -4.93 5.91
C GLY A 29 5.00 -4.28 5.59
N LYS A 30 5.65 -4.64 4.47
CA LYS A 30 6.96 -4.13 4.05
C LYS A 30 6.82 -2.80 3.30
N TRP A 31 6.43 -1.73 4.01
CA TRP A 31 6.07 -0.45 3.38
C TRP A 31 7.19 0.25 2.61
N LEU A 32 8.46 0.09 3.01
CA LEU A 32 9.59 0.62 2.24
C LEU A 32 9.66 -0.02 0.85
N GLN A 33 9.50 -1.35 0.77
CA GLN A 33 9.45 -2.06 -0.50
C GLN A 33 8.24 -1.66 -1.37
N VAL A 34 7.11 -1.33 -0.73
CA VAL A 34 5.93 -0.78 -1.44
C VAL A 34 6.27 0.55 -2.11
N GLN A 35 6.99 1.44 -1.41
CA GLN A 35 7.43 2.73 -1.96
C GLN A 35 8.45 2.57 -3.10
N ASP A 36 9.38 1.62 -2.97
CA ASP A 36 10.36 1.33 -4.02
C ASP A 36 9.67 0.82 -5.30
N CYS A 37 8.68 -0.07 -5.15
CA CYS A 37 7.88 -0.55 -6.28
C CYS A 37 7.11 0.61 -6.94
N ASP A 38 6.50 1.49 -6.15
CA ASP A 38 5.75 2.65 -6.63
C ASP A 38 6.62 3.60 -7.47
N ARG A 39 7.82 3.92 -6.99
CA ARG A 39 8.79 4.77 -7.71
C ARG A 39 9.21 4.14 -9.04
N GLN A 40 9.51 2.84 -9.05
CA GLN A 40 9.92 2.12 -10.26
C GLN A 40 8.77 2.03 -11.27
N ILE A 41 7.54 1.72 -10.82
CA ILE A 41 6.35 1.71 -11.69
C ILE A 41 6.14 3.09 -12.31
N SER A 42 6.22 4.17 -11.52
CA SER A 42 6.04 5.53 -12.00
C SER A 42 7.05 5.91 -13.08
N THR A 43 8.32 5.51 -12.89
CA THR A 43 9.41 5.73 -13.86
C THR A 43 9.14 5.00 -15.18
N LEU A 44 8.77 3.72 -15.12
CA LEU A 44 8.48 2.91 -16.30
C LEU A 44 7.24 3.42 -17.06
N VAL A 45 6.19 3.86 -16.34
CA VAL A 45 5.01 4.46 -16.96
C VAL A 45 5.37 5.77 -17.68
N GLN A 46 6.26 6.60 -17.11
CA GLN A 46 6.74 7.80 -17.79
C GLN A 46 7.54 7.46 -19.06
N GLN A 47 8.44 6.49 -18.98
CA GLN A 47 9.21 6.01 -20.14
C GLN A 47 8.28 5.53 -21.27
N ILE A 48 7.26 4.73 -20.96
CA ILE A 48 6.28 4.27 -21.95
C ILE A 48 5.51 5.45 -22.56
N LYS A 49 5.12 6.45 -21.76
CA LYS A 49 4.41 7.63 -22.26
C LYS A 49 5.24 8.51 -23.20
N GLN A 50 6.56 8.47 -23.06
CA GLN A 50 7.50 9.21 -23.91
C GLN A 50 7.91 8.42 -25.15
N ALA A 51 7.63 7.12 -25.20
CA ALA A 51 7.94 6.27 -26.34
C ALA A 51 6.98 6.53 -27.51
N ALA A 52 7.50 6.40 -28.74
CA ALA A 52 6.71 6.57 -29.96
C ALA A 52 5.52 5.59 -30.05
N GLU A 53 5.66 4.40 -29.46
CA GLU A 53 4.66 3.33 -29.42
C GLU A 53 3.59 3.52 -28.34
N TYR A 54 3.59 4.63 -27.60
CA TYR A 54 2.62 4.88 -26.51
C TYR A 54 1.17 4.63 -26.91
N HIS A 55 0.80 5.02 -28.13
CA HIS A 55 -0.57 4.88 -28.63
C HIS A 55 -1.00 3.42 -28.75
N GLU A 56 -0.06 2.53 -29.05
CA GLU A 56 -0.28 1.08 -29.18
C GLU A 56 -0.44 0.40 -27.81
N LEU A 57 0.12 1.00 -26.75
CA LEU A 57 0.13 0.44 -25.39
C LEU A 57 -0.95 1.03 -24.46
N LYS A 58 -1.89 1.79 -25.03
CA LYS A 58 -2.89 2.54 -24.26
C LYS A 58 -3.82 1.62 -23.47
N VAL A 59 -4.20 0.47 -24.03
CA VAL A 59 -5.12 -0.49 -23.39
C VAL A 59 -4.43 -1.17 -22.21
N GLU A 60 -3.20 -1.60 -22.40
CA GLU A 60 -2.35 -2.25 -21.40
C GLU A 60 -2.08 -1.30 -20.22
N LEU A 61 -1.81 -0.02 -20.51
CA LEU A 61 -1.66 1.00 -19.47
C LEU A 61 -2.96 1.27 -18.69
N GLN A 62 -4.14 1.11 -19.31
CA GLN A 62 -5.40 1.18 -18.56
C GLN A 62 -5.53 0.00 -17.59
N LEU A 63 -5.15 -1.20 -17.99
CA LEU A 63 -5.16 -2.38 -17.12
C LEU A 63 -4.18 -2.21 -15.94
N VAL A 64 -2.97 -1.73 -16.21
CA VAL A 64 -1.98 -1.36 -15.18
C VAL A 64 -2.59 -0.36 -14.19
N LYS A 65 -3.24 0.69 -14.70
CA LYS A 65 -3.88 1.72 -13.86
C LYS A 65 -4.99 1.14 -12.99
N GLN A 66 -5.84 0.26 -13.53
CA GLN A 66 -6.90 -0.40 -12.78
C GLN A 66 -6.33 -1.24 -11.64
N ARG A 67 -5.30 -2.04 -11.93
CA ARG A 67 -4.63 -2.86 -10.93
C ARG A 67 -3.97 -2.03 -9.83
N TYR A 68 -3.26 -0.97 -10.20
CA TYR A 68 -2.67 -0.04 -9.24
C TYR A 68 -3.73 0.62 -8.34
N LYS A 69 -4.87 1.04 -8.89
CA LYS A 69 -6.00 1.56 -8.10
C LYS A 69 -6.53 0.55 -7.08
N ALA A 70 -6.60 -0.74 -7.43
CA ALA A 70 -7.02 -1.77 -6.49
C ALA A 70 -6.04 -1.90 -5.31
N LEU A 71 -4.73 -1.77 -5.56
CA LEU A 71 -3.71 -1.75 -4.50
C LEU A 71 -3.83 -0.52 -3.59
N LEU A 72 -4.16 0.65 -4.14
CA LEU A 72 -4.44 1.84 -3.32
C LEU A 72 -5.65 1.64 -2.40
N GLN A 73 -6.70 0.98 -2.89
CA GLN A 73 -7.87 0.66 -2.05
C GLN A 73 -7.51 -0.33 -0.94
N LEU A 74 -6.65 -1.31 -1.23
CA LEU A 74 -6.12 -2.22 -0.21
C LEU A 74 -5.34 -1.45 0.87
N ALA A 75 -4.42 -0.57 0.47
CA ALA A 75 -3.64 0.25 1.38
C ALA A 75 -4.55 1.13 2.27
N LYS A 76 -5.57 1.77 1.69
CA LYS A 76 -6.54 2.57 2.44
C LYS A 76 -7.28 1.75 3.49
N ARG A 77 -7.71 0.52 3.16
CA ARG A 77 -8.36 -0.37 4.14
C ARG A 77 -7.40 -0.78 5.25
N GLN A 78 -6.14 -1.08 4.91
CA GLN A 78 -5.11 -1.42 5.90
C GLN A 78 -4.83 -0.24 6.85
N GLN A 79 -4.79 0.99 6.34
CA GLN A 79 -4.67 2.21 7.14
C GLN A 79 -5.84 2.36 8.11
N GLN A 80 -7.09 2.26 7.63
CA GLN A 80 -8.27 2.37 8.49
C GLN A 80 -8.29 1.33 9.61
N MET A 81 -7.90 0.09 9.31
CA MET A 81 -7.78 -0.96 10.34
C MET A 81 -6.69 -0.64 11.36
N LEU A 82 -5.56 -0.07 10.92
CA LEU A 82 -4.47 0.32 11.82
C LEU A 82 -4.91 1.47 12.74
N GLU A 83 -5.58 2.50 12.20
CA GLU A 83 -6.13 3.62 12.96
C GLU A 83 -7.10 3.14 14.04
N GLN A 84 -8.02 2.22 13.70
CA GLN A 84 -8.93 1.61 14.67
C GLN A 84 -8.22 0.83 15.76
N LYS A 85 -7.17 0.07 15.41
CA LYS A 85 -6.36 -0.66 16.39
C LYS A 85 -5.60 0.28 17.30
N MET A 86 -5.04 1.37 16.77
CA MET A 86 -4.36 2.40 17.55
C MET A 86 -5.31 3.10 18.51
N GLN A 87 -6.53 3.44 18.07
CA GLN A 87 -7.53 4.05 18.95
C GLN A 87 -7.86 3.13 20.13
N ARG A 88 -8.17 1.85 19.87
CA ARG A 88 -8.46 0.87 20.93
C ARG A 88 -7.29 0.69 21.90
N PHE A 89 -6.05 0.75 21.39
CA PHE A 89 -4.87 0.69 22.24
C PHE A 89 -4.77 1.91 23.17
N GLN A 90 -5.06 3.12 22.68
CA GLN A 90 -5.08 4.32 23.51
C GLN A 90 -6.19 4.28 24.57
N ASP A 91 -7.37 3.81 24.19
CA ASP A 91 -8.50 3.65 25.12
C ASP A 91 -8.13 2.67 26.25
N ASN A 92 -7.56 1.51 25.90
CA ASN A 92 -7.09 0.52 26.87
C ASN A 92 -5.99 1.07 27.79
N LYS A 93 -5.01 1.79 27.24
CA LYS A 93 -3.95 2.41 28.03
C LYS A 93 -4.54 3.39 29.05
N THR A 94 -5.50 4.21 28.61
CA THR A 94 -6.18 5.18 29.48
C THR A 94 -6.93 4.48 30.60
N ALA A 95 -7.65 3.39 30.31
CA ALA A 95 -8.36 2.61 31.30
C ALA A 95 -7.39 1.99 32.34
N VAL A 96 -6.29 1.39 31.89
CA VAL A 96 -5.28 0.81 32.80
C VAL A 96 -4.69 1.86 33.74
N VAL A 97 -4.36 3.05 33.24
CA VAL A 97 -3.84 4.15 34.06
C VAL A 97 -4.88 4.62 35.08
N ALA A 98 -6.15 4.78 34.68
CA ALA A 98 -7.23 5.17 35.59
C ALA A 98 -7.43 4.14 36.71
N TYR A 99 -7.34 2.84 36.40
CA TYR A 99 -7.40 1.77 37.38
C TYR A 99 -6.23 1.83 38.37
N GLN A 100 -4.99 2.03 37.90
CA GLN A 100 -3.82 2.16 38.77
C GLN A 100 -3.99 3.34 39.73
N GLN A 101 -4.35 4.52 39.23
CA GLN A 101 -4.57 5.72 40.05
C GLN A 101 -5.66 5.54 41.10
N THR A 102 -6.77 4.88 40.74
CA THR A 102 -7.86 4.60 41.68
C THR A 102 -7.41 3.63 42.77
N THR A 103 -6.59 2.63 42.40
CA THR A 103 -6.09 1.62 43.34
C THR A 103 -5.05 2.22 44.30
N GLU A 104 -4.16 3.07 43.80
CA GLU A 104 -3.18 3.81 44.60
C GLU A 104 -3.87 4.75 45.60
N ALA A 105 -4.84 5.55 45.15
CA ALA A 105 -5.61 6.43 46.04
C ALA A 105 -6.37 5.66 47.13
N LEU A 106 -6.93 4.49 46.81
CA LEU A 106 -7.60 3.63 47.79
C LEU A 106 -6.65 3.01 48.82
N MET A 107 -5.38 2.80 48.46
CA MET A 107 -4.36 2.31 49.39
C MET A 107 -3.87 3.43 50.31
N GLU A 108 -3.67 4.65 49.79
CA GLU A 108 -3.28 5.81 50.58
C GLU A 108 -4.35 6.23 51.60
N MET A 109 -5.64 6.12 51.25
CA MET A 109 -6.74 6.42 52.18
C MET A 109 -6.92 5.40 53.32
N LYS A 110 -6.34 4.21 53.22
CA LYS A 110 -6.45 3.13 54.23
C LYS A 110 -5.23 3.02 55.14
N SER A 111 -4.17 3.78 54.83
CA SER A 111 -2.94 3.84 55.63
C SER A 111 -2.95 5.02 56.60
#